data_AF-A0A455UKT7-F1
#
_entry.id   AF-A0A455UKT7-F1
#
_cell.length_a   1.000
_cell.length_b   1.000
_cell.length_c   1.000
_cell.angle_alpha   90.00
_cell.angle_beta   90.00
_cell.angle_gamma   90.00
#
_symmetry.space_group_name_H-M   'P 1'
#
loop_
_entity.id
_entity.type
_entity.pdbx_description
1 polymer ?
#
loop_
_entity_poly.entity_id
_entity_poly.type
_entity_poly.pdbx_seq_one_letter_code
_entity_poly.pdbx_strand_id
1 'polypeptide(L)' 'MVTTLQPYQRDFIAFAIEQGVLKFGEFTLKSGRVSPYFSTPGCFKPGVLWPNWGVFTPRRLSIAT' A
#
# COMPACT_ATOMS: atom_id res chain seq x y z
N MET A 1 19.73 -10.52 -5.77
CA MET A 1 19.83 -9.41 -4.78
C MET A 1 18.59 -9.43 -3.92
N VAL A 2 18.71 -9.60 -2.61
CA VAL A 2 17.56 -9.57 -1.69
C VAL A 2 17.32 -8.11 -1.29
N THR A 3 16.23 -7.53 -1.76
CA THR A 3 15.81 -6.18 -1.35
C THR A 3 15.17 -6.26 0.03
N THR A 4 15.81 -5.65 1.02
CA THR A 4 15.22 -5.55 2.37
C THR A 4 14.09 -4.52 2.31
N LEU A 5 12.89 -4.95 2.68
CA LEU A 5 11.73 -4.06 2.82
C LEU A 5 12.01 -3.02 3.91
N GLN A 6 11.83 -1.76 3.55
CA GLN A 6 11.88 -0.65 4.49
C GLN A 6 10.68 -0.73 5.46
N PRO A 7 10.79 -0.24 6.71
CA PRO A 7 9.71 -0.29 7.69
C PRO A 7 8.38 0.25 7.17
N TYR A 8 8.41 1.41 6.50
CA TYR A 8 7.21 2.04 5.93
C TYR A 8 6.51 1.17 4.86
N GLN A 9 7.26 0.31 4.14
CA GLN A 9 6.67 -0.58 3.14
C GLN A 9 5.87 -1.70 3.81
N ARG A 10 6.33 -2.19 4.97
CA ARG A 10 5.59 -3.19 5.76
C ARG A 10 4.32 -2.58 6.33
N ASP A 11 4.41 -1.38 6.91
CA ASP A 11 3.26 -0.67 7.47
C ASP A 11 2.21 -0.37 6.40
N PHE A 12 2.65 0.01 5.19
CA PHE A 12 1.76 0.22 4.05
C PHE A 12 1.01 -1.06 3.64
N ILE A 13 1.70 -2.20 3.56
CA ILE A 13 1.08 -3.47 3.19
C ILE A 13 0.06 -3.89 4.27
N ALA A 14 0.40 -3.76 5.55
CA ALA A 14 -0.50 -4.05 6.65
C ALA A 14 -1.76 -3.17 6.58
N PHE A 15 -1.60 -1.87 6.38
CA PHE A 15 -2.70 -0.95 6.21
C PHE A 15 -3.57 -1.29 4.98
N ALA A 16 -2.95 -1.64 3.85
CA ALA A 16 -3.67 -1.99 2.64
C ALA A 16 -4.53 -3.26 2.82
N ILE A 17 -4.05 -4.22 3.61
CA ILE A 17 -4.82 -5.42 3.98
C ILE A 17 -6.00 -5.03 4.88
N GLU A 18 -5.76 -4.22 5.91
CA GLU A 18 -6.78 -3.79 6.87
C GLU A 18 -7.92 -3.01 6.19
N GLN A 19 -7.60 -2.14 5.23
CA GLN A 19 -8.62 -1.43 4.45
C GLN A 19 -9.32 -2.30 3.39
N GLY A 20 -8.88 -3.54 3.20
CA GLY A 20 -9.36 -4.39 2.13
C GLY A 20 -8.98 -3.91 0.72
N VAL A 21 -7.98 -3.02 0.62
CA VAL A 21 -7.35 -2.61 -0.65
C VAL A 21 -6.58 -3.78 -1.24
N LEU A 22 -5.90 -4.56 -0.40
CA LEU A 22 -5.19 -5.78 -0.76
C LEU A 22 -5.87 -6.99 -0.13
N LYS A 23 -6.27 -7.97 -0.94
CA LYS A 23 -6.90 -9.22 -0.48
C LYS A 23 -6.12 -10.41 -1.00
N PHE A 24 -5.96 -11.43 -0.16
CA PHE A 24 -5.36 -12.71 -0.52
C PHE A 24 -6.43 -13.78 -0.68
N GLY A 25 -6.23 -14.69 -1.63
CA GLY A 25 -7.21 -15.69 -2.02
C GLY A 25 -7.08 -16.04 -3.50
N GLU A 26 -8.05 -16.75 -4.05
CA GLU A 26 -8.06 -17.10 -5.47
C GLU A 26 -8.92 -16.10 -6.25
N PHE A 27 -8.29 -15.29 -7.10
CA PHE A 27 -8.99 -14.26 -7.87
C PHE A 27 -8.73 -14.44 -9.36
N THR A 28 -9.79 -14.48 -10.16
CA THR A 28 -9.69 -14.43 -11.62
C THR A 28 -9.58 -12.99 -12.08
N LEU A 29 -8.43 -12.61 -12.62
CA LEU A 29 -8.20 -11.28 -13.18
C LEU A 29 -8.93 -11.14 -14.53
N LYS A 30 -9.13 -9.89 -14.98
CA LYS A 30 -9.73 -9.59 -16.29
C LYS A 30 -8.95 -10.21 -17.48
N SER A 31 -7.68 -10.55 -17.28
CA SER A 31 -6.86 -11.27 -18.24
C SER A 31 -7.12 -12.78 -18.29
N GLY A 32 -8.02 -13.30 -17.46
CA GLY A 32 -8.28 -14.74 -17.29
C GLY A 32 -7.26 -15.47 -16.42
N ARG A 33 -6.23 -14.77 -15.91
CA ARG A 33 -5.24 -15.37 -15.00
C ARG A 33 -5.79 -15.51 -13.59
N VAL A 34 -5.46 -16.63 -12.95
CA VAL A 34 -5.68 -16.81 -11.52
C VAL A 34 -4.54 -16.14 -10.76
N SER A 35 -4.89 -15.23 -9.85
CA SER A 35 -3.96 -14.50 -9.00
C SER A 35 -4.22 -14.85 -7.53
N PRO A 36 -3.16 -15.14 -6.75
CA PRO A 36 -3.27 -15.42 -5.31
C PRO A 36 -3.59 -14.18 -4.47
N TYR A 37 -3.67 -13.01 -5.11
CA TYR A 37 -4.08 -11.76 -4.49
C TYR A 37 -4.82 -10.86 -5.48
N PHE A 38 -5.64 -9.96 -4.96
CA PHE A 38 -6.31 -8.92 -5.72
C PHE A 38 -6.18 -7.57 -5.02
N SER A 39 -5.88 -6.53 -5.81
CA SER A 39 -5.81 -5.16 -5.33
C SER A 39 -6.95 -4.35 -5.94
N THR A 40 -7.78 -3.73 -5.11
CA THR A 40 -8.84 -2.83 -5.58
C THR A 40 -8.26 -1.44 -5.82
N PRO A 41 -8.30 -0.90 -7.06
CA PRO A 41 -7.89 0.48 -7.29
C PRO A 41 -8.85 1.44 -6.58
N GLY A 42 -8.33 2.29 -5.69
CA GLY A 42 -9.04 3.47 -5.20
C GLY A 42 -9.81 3.35 -3.87
N CYS A 43 -9.74 2.24 -3.13
CA CYS A 43 -10.41 2.14 -1.82
C CYS A 43 -9.55 2.68 -0.65
N PHE A 44 -8.91 3.83 -0.83
CA PHE A 44 -8.37 4.58 0.31
C PHE A 44 -9.49 5.46 0.83
N LYS A 45 -10.26 4.97 1.81
CA LYS A 45 -11.29 5.80 2.47
C LYS A 45 -10.58 6.99 3.15
N PRO A 46 -10.87 8.25 2.78
CA PRO A 46 -10.15 9.42 3.30
C PRO A 46 -10.39 9.71 4.80
N GLY A 47 -11.07 8.83 5.53
CA GLY A 47 -11.35 8.96 6.97
C GLY A 47 -10.64 7.93 7.86
N VAL A 48 -9.95 6.94 7.29
CA VAL A 48 -9.15 6.01 8.11
C VAL A 48 -7.74 6.55 8.18
N LEU A 49 -7.50 7.36 9.20
CA LEU A 49 -6.17 7.88 9.53
C LEU A 49 -5.22 6.70 9.67
N TRP A 50 -4.14 6.67 8.88
CA TRP A 50 -3.04 5.76 9.18
C TRP A 50 -2.51 6.19 10.55
N PRO A 51 -2.43 5.30 11.55
CA PRO A 51 -2.00 5.68 12.90
C PRO A 51 -0.62 6.36 12.92
N ASN A 52 0.17 6.17 11.86
CA ASN A 52 1.53 6.70 11.73
C ASN A 52 1.68 7.84 10.71
N TRP A 53 0.60 8.52 10.29
CA TRP A 53 0.72 9.66 9.37
C TRP A 53 1.45 10.87 10.01
N GLY A 54 1.60 10.88 11.34
CA GLY A 54 2.32 11.92 12.08
C GLY A 54 3.83 11.99 11.85
N VAL A 55 4.45 10.99 11.20
CA VAL A 55 5.88 11.02 10.87
C VAL A 55 6.18 11.26 9.40
N PHE A 56 5.15 11.40 8.54
CA PHE A 56 5.37 11.78 7.14
C PHE A 56 5.53 13.30 7.02
N THR A 57 6.61 13.81 7.61
CA THR A 57 7.12 15.12 7.20
C THR A 57 7.65 14.96 5.78
N PRO A 58 7.14 15.69 4.77
CA PRO A 58 7.86 15.80 3.52
C PRO A 58 9.17 16.50 3.89
N ARG A 59 10.27 15.73 3.98
CA ARG A 59 11.59 16.32 4.07
C ARG A 59 11.74 17.13 2.79
N ARG A 60 11.57 18.44 2.93
CA ARG A 60 11.56 19.44 1.87
C ARG A 60 12.60 19.06 0.83
N LEU A 61 12.12 18.68 -0.35
CA LEU A 61 12.97 18.65 -1.54
C LEU A 61 13.32 20.12 -1.78
N SER A 62 14.45 20.56 -1.24
CA SER A 62 15.05 21.81 -1.64
C SER A 62 15.45 21.64 -3.11
N ILE A 63 14.58 22.07 -4.02
CA ILE A 63 15.06 22.53 -5.31
C ILE A 63 15.93 23.75 -5.01
N ALA A 64 17.24 23.59 -5.14
CA ALA A 64 18.13 24.73 -5.30
C ALA A 64 18.04 25.15 -6.76
N THR A 65 17.82 26.46 -6.95
CA THR A 65 17.84 27.20 -8.22
C THR A 65 18.98 26.79 -9.14
#